data_AF-A0A6H9QAD8-F1
#
_entry.id   AF-A0A6H9QAD8-F1
#
_cell.length_a   1.000
_cell.length_b   1.000
_cell.length_c   1.000
_cell.angle_alpha   90.00
_cell.angle_beta   90.00
_cell.angle_gamma   90.00
#
_symmetry.space_group_name_H-M   'P 1'
#
loop_
_entity.id
_entity.type
_entity.pdbx_description
1 polymer ?
#
loop_
_entity_poly.entity_id
_entity_poly.type
_entity_poly.pdbx_seq_one_letter_code
_entity_poly.pdbx_strand_id
1 'polypeptide(L)'
;MTNEGSLLSVRRIYYRGKLNSCNYTCSYCPFGKKSHPTSKMRDKQAWSRFITAIEQWEGETLQLFVIPYGEALIHRYYREGIIQLASLPQVTGISCQTNLSFPADEWLNELRTAPALINKIKVWASFHPEMTSVEKFVRQLHTLHNAGIQVCAGAVGNPLAKNILADLRNTLSPDIYLFINAMQGLKSPLSNEDIRFFTQLDNLFEYDLRNAPAQWENCSGGRSACFIDWKGDIFACPRSKVKIGNLYRSQKLDTSLSCQRKVCDCYIAFSNLTNHPLHSIMGKGTFWRIPDKPLITAVFFDVDGTLTDAQGKVPENYANVLYYMAQSVPLYLATSLSVEQARRKLGKTLFSLFKGGAFADGGLLLYDGRNRCLSVELLPDVNGESAKITAHSYEGQVYKYSMLVYEKEQRENILSRLKAKPYQVFYKPPLITVVHKEAGKKKGVLHICKVLAFPLEQVLIVGNSQKDWEMMSAVPHSCAVMNSEPFLTEHARYTLNPDRLPAFFRFRE
;
A
#
# COMPACT_ATOMS: atom_id res chain seq x y z
N MET A 1 -13.70 -32.58 -11.21
CA MET A 1 -13.07 -33.25 -10.05
C MET A 1 -11.73 -33.93 -10.37
N THR A 2 -11.18 -33.83 -11.59
CA THR A 2 -10.03 -34.66 -12.04
C THR A 2 -8.63 -34.15 -11.67
N ASN A 3 -8.47 -32.97 -11.05
CA ASN A 3 -7.16 -32.37 -10.74
C ASN A 3 -6.92 -32.04 -9.25
N GLU A 4 -7.81 -32.43 -8.33
CA GLU A 4 -7.58 -32.15 -6.90
C GLU A 4 -6.30 -32.84 -6.41
N GLY A 5 -5.42 -32.05 -5.80
CA GLY A 5 -4.14 -32.50 -5.29
C GLY A 5 -3.07 -32.79 -6.35
N SER A 6 -3.28 -32.53 -7.65
CA SER A 6 -2.20 -32.66 -8.64
C SER A 6 -1.05 -31.70 -8.29
N LEU A 7 0.18 -32.21 -8.21
CA LEU A 7 1.35 -31.35 -7.98
C LEU A 7 1.46 -30.29 -9.08
N LEU A 8 1.13 -30.67 -10.32
CA LEU A 8 1.17 -29.79 -11.49
C LEU A 8 0.10 -28.68 -11.48
N SER A 9 -0.84 -28.68 -10.53
CA SER A 9 -1.80 -27.57 -10.34
C SER A 9 -1.24 -26.42 -9.47
N VAL A 10 -0.06 -26.61 -8.88
CA VAL A 10 0.62 -25.57 -8.10
C VAL A 10 1.03 -24.43 -9.03
N ARG A 11 0.74 -23.19 -8.61
CA ARG A 11 1.09 -21.96 -9.31
C ARG A 11 2.12 -21.11 -8.57
N ARG A 12 2.31 -21.35 -7.27
CA ARG A 12 3.17 -20.57 -6.39
C ARG A 12 4.07 -21.47 -5.55
N ILE A 13 5.38 -21.27 -5.65
CA ILE A 13 6.35 -22.07 -4.91
C ILE A 13 7.23 -21.14 -4.08
N TYR A 14 7.18 -21.32 -2.76
CA TYR A 14 8.23 -20.85 -1.87
C TYR A 14 9.33 -21.89 -1.84
N TYR A 15 10.56 -21.52 -2.15
CA TYR A 15 11.71 -22.43 -2.10
C TYR A 15 12.70 -22.00 -1.03
N ARG A 16 13.21 -22.96 -0.26
CA ARG A 16 14.31 -22.74 0.68
C ARG A 16 15.42 -23.75 0.47
N GLY A 17 16.58 -23.24 0.10
CA GLY A 17 17.82 -24.00 0.02
C GLY A 17 18.33 -24.49 1.38
N LYS A 18 19.49 -25.12 1.35
CA LYS A 18 20.19 -25.65 2.51
C LYS A 18 21.01 -24.58 3.24
N LEU A 19 21.22 -23.42 2.60
CA LEU A 19 21.95 -22.30 3.17
C LEU A 19 21.35 -21.87 4.51
N ASN A 20 22.19 -21.91 5.55
CA ASN A 20 21.85 -21.56 6.93
C ASN A 20 22.82 -20.54 7.54
N SER A 21 23.65 -19.91 6.70
CA SER A 21 24.68 -18.97 7.09
C SER A 21 24.50 -17.63 6.40
N CYS A 22 24.68 -16.55 7.15
CA CYS A 22 24.60 -15.18 6.66
C CYS A 22 25.95 -14.48 6.81
N ASN A 23 26.25 -13.52 5.94
CA ASN A 23 27.39 -12.62 6.10
C ASN A 23 27.13 -11.53 7.17
N TYR A 24 25.88 -11.39 7.62
CA TYR A 24 25.48 -10.50 8.71
C TYR A 24 25.36 -11.27 10.03
N THR A 25 25.70 -10.60 11.15
CA THR A 25 25.73 -11.17 12.50
C THR A 25 24.87 -10.33 13.47
N CYS A 26 23.65 -9.98 13.06
CA CYS A 26 22.77 -9.13 13.86
C CYS A 26 22.36 -9.82 15.17
N SER A 27 22.32 -9.06 16.26
CA SER A 27 22.00 -9.51 17.62
C SER A 27 20.61 -10.14 17.75
N TYR A 28 19.64 -9.61 16.98
CA TYR A 28 18.24 -10.01 16.99
C TYR A 28 17.90 -11.09 15.95
N CYS A 29 18.85 -11.46 15.09
CA CYS A 29 18.57 -12.34 13.95
C CYS A 29 18.84 -13.81 14.30
N PRO A 30 17.85 -14.72 14.21
CA PRO A 30 18.07 -16.15 14.46
C PRO A 30 18.99 -16.83 13.42
N PHE A 31 19.33 -16.11 12.35
CA PHE A 31 20.07 -16.60 11.18
C PHE A 31 21.54 -16.16 11.12
N GLY A 32 22.03 -15.40 12.11
CA GLY A 32 23.40 -14.88 12.17
C GLY A 32 24.48 -15.93 12.49
N LYS A 33 24.43 -17.11 11.87
CA LYS A 33 25.40 -18.21 12.11
C LYS A 33 26.49 -18.23 11.04
N LYS A 34 27.75 -18.49 11.44
CA LYS A 34 28.90 -18.62 10.54
C LYS A 34 28.79 -19.87 9.65
N SER A 35 29.26 -19.77 8.41
CA SER A 35 29.16 -20.81 7.38
C SER A 35 30.24 -21.90 7.51
N HIS A 36 29.87 -23.17 7.28
CA HIS A 36 30.81 -24.27 7.05
C HIS A 36 30.95 -24.56 5.53
N PRO A 37 32.17 -24.75 4.98
CA PRO A 37 32.39 -24.94 3.53
C PRO A 37 31.61 -26.09 2.88
N THR A 38 31.49 -27.24 3.57
CA THR A 38 30.73 -28.41 3.09
C THR A 38 29.23 -28.16 2.96
N SER A 39 28.70 -27.14 3.65
CA SER A 39 27.30 -26.72 3.55
C SER A 39 26.99 -26.10 2.18
N LYS A 40 27.93 -25.31 1.63
CA LYS A 40 27.74 -24.58 0.36
C LYS A 40 27.64 -25.49 -0.86
N MET A 41 28.46 -26.54 -0.93
CA MET A 41 28.43 -27.47 -2.07
C MET A 41 27.10 -28.25 -2.12
N ARG A 42 26.63 -28.73 -0.96
CA ARG A 42 25.34 -29.42 -0.85
C ARG A 42 24.17 -28.48 -1.15
N ASP A 43 24.27 -27.21 -0.78
CA ASP A 43 23.29 -26.18 -1.14
C ASP A 43 23.25 -25.94 -2.65
N LYS A 44 24.41 -25.76 -3.30
CA LYS A 44 24.51 -25.62 -4.76
C LYS A 44 23.89 -26.82 -5.50
N GLN A 45 24.16 -28.05 -5.02
CA GLN A 45 23.56 -29.26 -5.58
C GLN A 45 22.03 -29.29 -5.42
N ALA A 46 21.52 -28.93 -4.24
CA ALA A 46 20.08 -28.87 -3.99
C ALA A 46 19.40 -27.81 -4.87
N TRP A 47 20.03 -26.64 -5.01
CA TRP A 47 19.55 -25.57 -5.88
C TRP A 47 19.52 -25.98 -7.36
N SER A 48 20.60 -26.58 -7.85
CA SER A 48 20.66 -27.11 -9.23
C SER A 48 19.58 -28.16 -9.47
N ARG A 49 19.35 -29.06 -8.51
CA ARG A 49 18.30 -30.08 -8.61
C ARG A 49 16.90 -29.47 -8.64
N PHE A 50 16.66 -28.42 -7.86
CA PHE A 50 15.40 -27.68 -7.90
C PHE A 50 15.20 -27.01 -9.26
N ILE A 51 16.23 -26.34 -9.81
CA ILE A 51 16.17 -25.74 -11.15
C ILE A 51 15.79 -26.80 -12.19
N THR A 52 16.48 -27.94 -12.21
CA THR A 52 16.17 -29.03 -13.16
C THR A 52 14.73 -29.54 -13.03
N ALA A 53 14.20 -29.62 -11.81
CA ALA A 53 12.80 -29.99 -11.61
C ALA A 53 11.81 -28.94 -12.14
N ILE A 54 12.14 -27.65 -12.05
CA ILE A 54 11.33 -26.57 -12.63
C ILE A 54 11.46 -26.52 -14.16
N GLU A 55 12.65 -26.81 -14.71
CA GLU A 55 12.85 -26.93 -16.17
C GLU A 55 11.97 -28.01 -16.78
N GLN A 56 11.80 -29.13 -16.06
CA GLN A 56 10.95 -30.26 -16.44
C GLN A 56 9.48 -30.10 -16.01
N TRP A 57 9.08 -28.91 -15.54
CA TRP A 57 7.72 -28.68 -15.07
C TRP A 57 6.73 -28.56 -16.24
N GLU A 58 5.84 -29.55 -16.37
CA GLU A 58 4.80 -29.62 -17.39
C GLU A 58 3.42 -29.17 -16.88
N GLY A 59 3.38 -28.47 -15.75
CA GLY A 59 2.15 -28.02 -15.09
C GLY A 59 1.75 -26.59 -15.43
N GLU A 60 0.93 -26.02 -14.54
CA GLU A 60 0.55 -24.61 -14.58
C GLU A 60 1.78 -23.69 -14.48
N THR A 61 1.65 -22.46 -15.01
CA THR A 61 2.73 -21.47 -14.90
C THR A 61 3.01 -21.09 -13.44
N LEU A 62 4.29 -20.90 -13.12
CA LEU A 62 4.81 -20.74 -11.78
C LEU A 62 5.21 -19.30 -11.46
N GLN A 63 4.92 -18.90 -10.23
CA GLN A 63 5.52 -17.79 -9.51
C GLN A 63 6.43 -18.37 -8.42
N LEU A 64 7.69 -17.94 -8.40
CA LEU A 64 8.70 -18.48 -7.50
C LEU A 64 9.09 -17.44 -6.44
N PHE A 65 9.38 -17.91 -5.23
CA PHE A 65 9.90 -17.06 -4.17
C PHE A 65 10.95 -17.80 -3.32
N VAL A 66 12.21 -17.41 -3.49
CA VAL A 66 13.36 -17.95 -2.76
C VAL A 66 13.49 -17.27 -1.39
N ILE A 67 13.38 -18.04 -0.31
CA ILE A 67 13.28 -17.57 1.09
C ILE A 67 14.35 -18.23 1.99
N PRO A 68 15.65 -17.92 1.78
CA PRO A 68 16.77 -18.57 2.45
C PRO A 68 16.84 -18.25 3.95
N TYR A 69 17.47 -19.14 4.74
CA TYR A 69 17.90 -18.84 6.12
C TYR A 69 19.28 -18.17 6.18
N GLY A 70 19.83 -17.75 5.05
CA GLY A 70 21.13 -17.09 4.93
C GLY A 70 21.07 -16.06 3.82
N GLU A 71 22.23 -15.51 3.44
CA GLU A 71 22.27 -14.56 2.32
C GLU A 71 22.54 -15.31 1.02
N ALA A 72 21.50 -15.55 0.22
CA ALA A 72 21.63 -16.32 -1.02
C ALA A 72 22.35 -15.54 -2.12
N LEU A 73 22.06 -14.25 -2.27
CA LEU A 73 22.46 -13.49 -3.46
C LEU A 73 23.94 -13.09 -3.48
N ILE A 74 24.68 -13.23 -2.38
CA ILE A 74 26.15 -13.11 -2.43
C ILE A 74 26.78 -14.27 -3.20
N HIS A 75 26.08 -15.40 -3.33
CA HIS A 75 26.55 -16.56 -4.06
C HIS A 75 26.14 -16.50 -5.53
N ARG A 76 27.15 -16.47 -6.42
CA ARG A 76 26.95 -16.40 -7.86
C ARG A 76 26.01 -17.48 -8.43
N TYR A 77 26.05 -18.70 -7.89
CA TYR A 77 25.17 -19.79 -8.35
C TYR A 77 23.68 -19.55 -8.06
N TYR A 78 23.32 -18.74 -7.07
CA TYR A 78 21.92 -18.33 -6.87
C TYR A 78 21.52 -17.26 -7.90
N ARG A 79 22.39 -16.27 -8.16
CA ARG A 79 22.14 -15.22 -9.15
C ARG A 79 21.96 -15.80 -10.56
N GLU A 80 22.88 -16.67 -10.99
CA GLU A 80 22.80 -17.39 -12.26
C GLU A 80 21.53 -18.27 -12.33
N GLY A 81 21.21 -18.99 -11.25
CA GLY A 81 20.02 -19.83 -11.20
C GLY A 81 18.71 -19.04 -11.23
N ILE A 82 18.65 -17.84 -10.65
CA ILE A 82 17.47 -16.96 -10.75
C ILE A 82 17.29 -16.47 -12.19
N ILE A 83 18.39 -16.11 -12.88
CA ILE A 83 18.37 -15.73 -14.30
C ILE A 83 17.86 -16.90 -15.14
N GLN A 84 18.40 -18.11 -14.92
CA GLN A 84 17.98 -19.33 -15.60
C GLN A 84 16.49 -19.61 -15.38
N LEU A 85 16.01 -19.60 -14.13
CA LEU A 85 14.60 -19.79 -13.82
C LEU A 85 13.70 -18.71 -14.45
N ALA A 86 14.09 -17.44 -14.40
CA ALA A 86 13.33 -16.36 -15.01
C ALA A 86 13.21 -16.51 -16.54
N SER A 87 14.23 -17.11 -17.18
CA SER A 87 14.22 -17.35 -18.63
C SER A 87 13.23 -18.42 -19.08
N LEU A 88 12.79 -19.30 -18.17
CA LEU A 88 11.85 -20.36 -18.49
C LEU A 88 10.45 -19.81 -18.82
N PRO A 89 9.78 -20.32 -19.87
CA PRO A 89 8.45 -19.86 -20.26
C PRO A 89 7.39 -20.17 -19.20
N GLN A 90 7.51 -21.29 -18.50
CA GLN A 90 6.63 -21.67 -17.39
C GLN A 90 6.81 -20.80 -16.15
N VAL A 91 7.88 -20.00 -16.02
CA VAL A 91 8.09 -19.11 -14.88
C VAL A 91 7.65 -17.69 -15.24
N THR A 92 6.57 -17.23 -14.61
CA THR A 92 5.99 -15.88 -14.80
C THR A 92 6.69 -14.82 -13.96
N GLY A 93 7.38 -15.22 -12.90
CA GLY A 93 8.19 -14.32 -12.09
C GLY A 93 8.87 -15.03 -10.93
N ILE A 94 9.97 -14.45 -10.46
CA ILE A 94 10.76 -14.98 -9.36
C ILE A 94 11.20 -13.84 -8.44
N SER A 95 11.06 -14.03 -7.14
CA SER A 95 11.60 -13.14 -6.11
C SER A 95 12.62 -13.87 -5.23
N CYS A 96 13.53 -13.13 -4.61
CA CYS A 96 14.44 -13.64 -3.60
C CYS A 96 14.49 -12.69 -2.39
N GLN A 97 14.48 -13.24 -1.18
CA GLN A 97 14.81 -12.48 0.02
C GLN A 97 16.32 -12.28 0.11
N THR A 98 16.73 -11.07 0.48
CA THR A 98 18.14 -10.68 0.61
C THR A 98 18.30 -9.54 1.61
N ASN A 99 19.46 -9.43 2.22
CA ASN A 99 19.91 -8.27 2.98
C ASN A 99 20.55 -7.17 2.09
N LEU A 100 20.55 -7.36 0.75
CA LEU A 100 21.16 -6.47 -0.25
C LEU A 100 22.67 -6.26 -0.09
N SER A 101 23.40 -7.20 0.48
CA SER A 101 24.87 -7.08 0.61
C SER A 101 25.65 -7.58 -0.61
N PHE A 102 24.98 -8.09 -1.63
CA PHE A 102 25.59 -8.54 -2.89
C PHE A 102 25.77 -7.35 -3.86
N PRO A 103 26.72 -7.40 -4.80
CA PRO A 103 26.96 -6.30 -5.74
C PRO A 103 25.81 -6.17 -6.76
N ALA A 104 24.87 -5.27 -6.49
CA ALA A 104 23.68 -5.04 -7.33
C ALA A 104 24.05 -4.68 -8.79
N ASP A 105 25.03 -3.80 -8.99
CA ASP A 105 25.49 -3.39 -10.32
C ASP A 105 26.07 -4.55 -11.14
N GLU A 106 26.84 -5.44 -10.50
CA GLU A 106 27.38 -6.63 -11.16
C GLU A 106 26.27 -7.58 -11.59
N TRP A 107 25.26 -7.79 -10.74
CA TRP A 107 24.12 -8.63 -11.11
C TRP A 107 23.30 -8.04 -12.25
N LEU A 108 23.13 -6.72 -12.29
CA LEU A 108 22.52 -6.05 -13.43
C LEU A 108 23.34 -6.22 -14.72
N ASN A 109 24.67 -6.21 -14.63
CA ASN A 109 25.53 -6.49 -15.79
C ASN A 109 25.32 -7.92 -16.32
N GLU A 110 25.14 -8.91 -15.43
CA GLU A 110 24.79 -10.28 -15.81
C GLU A 110 23.42 -10.34 -16.53
N LEU A 111 22.48 -9.44 -16.20
CA LEU A 111 21.14 -9.33 -16.81
C LEU A 111 21.09 -8.51 -18.12
N ARG A 112 22.11 -7.71 -18.44
CA ARG A 112 22.11 -6.82 -19.63
C ARG A 112 21.92 -7.58 -20.95
N THR A 113 22.35 -8.83 -21.01
CA THR A 113 22.19 -9.68 -22.19
C THR A 113 20.76 -10.21 -22.36
N ALA A 114 19.89 -10.03 -21.36
CA ALA A 114 18.51 -10.51 -21.36
C ALA A 114 17.57 -9.50 -20.67
N PRO A 115 17.40 -8.27 -21.21
CA PRO A 115 16.63 -7.19 -20.55
C PRO A 115 15.16 -7.56 -20.33
N ALA A 116 14.59 -8.45 -21.15
CA ALA A 116 13.23 -8.96 -20.97
C ALA A 116 13.01 -9.68 -19.63
N LEU A 117 14.07 -10.18 -18.98
CA LEU A 117 13.99 -10.87 -17.70
C LEU A 117 13.80 -9.93 -16.51
N ILE A 118 14.14 -8.64 -16.66
CA ILE A 118 14.05 -7.64 -15.59
C ILE A 118 12.64 -7.61 -14.98
N ASN A 119 11.60 -7.61 -15.83
CA ASN A 119 10.20 -7.56 -15.38
C ASN A 119 9.74 -8.84 -14.64
N LYS A 120 10.42 -9.96 -14.85
CA LYS A 120 10.14 -11.23 -14.16
C LYS A 120 10.82 -11.31 -12.80
N ILE A 121 11.97 -10.64 -12.63
CA ILE A 121 12.76 -10.69 -11.39
C ILE A 121 12.27 -9.64 -10.41
N LYS A 122 12.25 -10.04 -9.13
CA LYS A 122 11.78 -9.22 -8.01
C LYS A 122 12.71 -9.36 -6.83
N VAL A 123 12.75 -8.36 -5.96
CA VAL A 123 13.62 -8.38 -4.78
C VAL A 123 12.84 -7.99 -3.53
N TRP A 124 12.89 -8.88 -2.54
CA TRP A 124 12.46 -8.60 -1.18
C TRP A 124 13.71 -8.29 -0.35
N ALA A 125 13.96 -7.01 -0.12
CA ALA A 125 15.15 -6.55 0.60
C ALA A 125 14.85 -6.31 2.08
N SER A 126 15.72 -6.77 2.98
CA SER A 126 15.60 -6.53 4.43
C SER A 126 16.79 -5.71 4.93
N PHE A 127 16.51 -4.54 5.49
CA PHE A 127 17.47 -3.64 6.11
C PHE A 127 17.84 -4.09 7.52
N HIS A 128 19.13 -4.03 7.82
CA HIS A 128 19.71 -4.42 9.09
C HIS A 128 20.58 -3.28 9.65
N PRO A 129 20.04 -2.45 10.56
CA PRO A 129 20.72 -1.24 11.03
C PRO A 129 22.04 -1.50 11.77
N GLU A 130 22.25 -2.70 12.32
CA GLU A 130 23.51 -3.09 12.96
C GLU A 130 24.64 -3.41 11.95
N MET A 131 24.30 -3.61 10.67
CA MET A 131 25.21 -4.19 9.67
C MET A 131 25.47 -3.29 8.46
N THR A 132 24.59 -2.33 8.18
CA THR A 132 24.73 -1.39 7.06
C THR A 132 24.05 -0.07 7.36
N SER A 133 24.56 1.01 6.76
CA SER A 133 23.90 2.32 6.81
C SER A 133 22.68 2.37 5.89
N VAL A 134 21.79 3.33 6.15
CA VAL A 134 20.60 3.61 5.32
C VAL A 134 21.01 3.94 3.89
N GLU A 135 22.00 4.82 3.71
CA GLU A 135 22.44 5.31 2.40
C GLU A 135 22.96 4.15 1.54
N LYS A 136 23.77 3.26 2.12
CA LYS A 136 24.32 2.10 1.39
C LYS A 136 23.22 1.11 0.99
N PHE A 137 22.26 0.86 1.87
CA PHE A 137 21.14 -0.04 1.59
C PHE A 137 20.23 0.54 0.50
N VAL A 138 19.82 1.80 0.67
CA VAL A 138 18.92 2.49 -0.27
C VAL A 138 19.56 2.65 -1.63
N ARG A 139 20.86 3.00 -1.70
CA ARG A 139 21.59 3.08 -2.98
C ARG A 139 21.50 1.77 -3.76
N GLN A 140 21.78 0.63 -3.12
CA GLN A 140 21.72 -0.67 -3.80
C GLN A 140 20.29 -1.05 -4.21
N LEU A 141 19.30 -0.76 -3.36
CA LEU A 141 17.90 -1.01 -3.70
C LEU A 141 17.46 -0.14 -4.89
N HIS A 142 17.84 1.14 -4.90
CA HIS A 142 17.55 2.08 -5.97
C HIS A 142 18.24 1.72 -7.28
N THR A 143 19.47 1.21 -7.24
CA THR A 143 20.13 0.65 -8.43
C THR A 143 19.24 -0.40 -9.10
N LEU A 144 18.68 -1.35 -8.34
CA LEU A 144 17.80 -2.39 -8.90
C LEU A 144 16.45 -1.82 -9.35
N HIS A 145 15.85 -0.96 -8.52
CA HIS A 145 14.57 -0.33 -8.82
C HIS A 145 14.60 0.50 -10.11
N ASN A 146 15.64 1.33 -10.27
CA ASN A 146 15.80 2.20 -11.44
C ASN A 146 16.09 1.39 -12.72
N ALA A 147 16.61 0.16 -12.58
CA ALA A 147 16.76 -0.76 -13.70
C ALA A 147 15.44 -1.44 -14.10
N GLY A 148 14.34 -1.22 -13.37
CA GLY A 148 13.01 -1.80 -13.64
C GLY A 148 12.70 -3.07 -12.84
N ILE A 149 13.61 -3.54 -11.98
CA ILE A 149 13.33 -4.67 -11.09
C ILE A 149 12.32 -4.20 -10.04
N GLN A 150 11.24 -4.96 -9.86
CA GLN A 150 10.27 -4.62 -8.81
C GLN A 150 10.83 -5.00 -7.45
N VAL A 151 10.78 -4.07 -6.50
CA VAL A 151 11.38 -4.26 -5.18
C VAL A 151 10.45 -3.87 -4.04
N CYS A 152 10.65 -4.47 -2.88
CA CYS A 152 10.18 -3.96 -1.60
C CYS A 152 11.32 -3.92 -0.57
N ALA A 153 11.21 -3.00 0.38
CA ALA A 153 12.13 -2.86 1.50
C ALA A 153 11.44 -3.32 2.79
N GLY A 154 12.23 -3.87 3.71
CA GLY A 154 11.76 -4.39 4.97
C GLY A 154 12.68 -4.05 6.12
N ALA A 155 12.14 -3.94 7.33
CA ALA A 155 12.95 -3.91 8.54
C ALA A 155 12.24 -4.60 9.70
N VAL A 156 12.97 -4.89 10.78
CA VAL A 156 12.38 -5.35 12.04
C VAL A 156 11.94 -4.13 12.84
N GLY A 157 10.71 -4.14 13.35
CA GLY A 157 10.15 -3.09 14.21
C GLY A 157 10.75 -3.12 15.62
N ASN A 158 12.05 -2.82 15.72
CA ASN A 158 12.77 -2.70 16.99
C ASN A 158 12.55 -1.30 17.58
N PRO A 159 11.94 -1.17 18.77
CA PRO A 159 11.73 0.13 19.43
C PRO A 159 12.99 0.98 19.63
N LEU A 160 14.17 0.34 19.71
CA LEU A 160 15.45 1.03 19.84
C LEU A 160 15.97 1.61 18.51
N ALA A 161 15.38 1.21 17.38
CA ALA A 161 15.80 1.60 16.04
C ALA A 161 14.85 2.60 15.36
N LYS A 162 13.93 3.24 16.10
CA LYS A 162 12.92 4.14 15.50
C LYS A 162 13.53 5.21 14.60
N ASN A 163 14.52 5.96 15.09
CA ASN A 163 15.11 7.07 14.33
C ASN A 163 15.71 6.60 12.99
N ILE A 164 16.53 5.55 13.00
CA ILE A 164 17.15 5.02 11.78
C ILE A 164 16.12 4.42 10.80
N LEU A 165 14.98 3.91 11.30
CA LEU A 165 13.89 3.44 10.45
C LEU A 165 13.07 4.59 9.83
N ALA A 166 12.94 5.72 10.54
CA ALA A 166 12.39 6.94 9.96
C ALA A 166 13.32 7.47 8.85
N ASP A 167 14.63 7.49 9.10
CA ASP A 167 15.64 7.88 8.10
C ASP A 167 15.59 6.97 6.87
N LEU A 168 15.44 5.66 7.07
CA LEU A 168 15.22 4.70 5.98
C LEU A 168 14.01 5.08 5.13
N ARG A 169 12.84 5.33 5.75
CA ARG A 169 11.63 5.71 5.02
C ARG A 169 11.79 7.04 4.28
N ASN A 170 12.45 8.03 4.89
CA ASN A 170 12.69 9.34 4.30
C ASN A 170 13.66 9.28 3.11
N THR A 171 14.63 8.36 3.13
CA THR A 171 15.62 8.20 2.06
C THR A 171 15.09 7.34 0.90
N LEU A 172 14.18 6.39 1.17
CA LEU A 172 13.56 5.56 0.14
C LEU A 172 12.59 6.36 -0.75
N SER A 173 12.68 6.15 -2.06
CA SER A 173 11.68 6.61 -3.04
C SER A 173 10.26 6.30 -2.56
N PRO A 174 9.32 7.26 -2.63
CA PRO A 174 7.95 7.11 -2.10
C PRO A 174 7.19 5.91 -2.66
N ASP A 175 7.54 5.47 -3.87
CA ASP A 175 6.90 4.39 -4.59
C ASP A 175 7.45 2.99 -4.24
N ILE A 176 8.51 2.90 -3.45
CA ILE A 176 8.97 1.63 -2.90
C ILE A 176 8.21 1.33 -1.60
N TYR A 177 7.51 0.20 -1.56
CA TYR A 177 6.84 -0.25 -0.34
C TYR A 177 7.88 -0.62 0.73
N LEU A 178 7.77 0.01 1.91
CA LEU A 178 8.52 -0.35 3.11
C LEU A 178 7.58 -1.08 4.06
N PHE A 179 7.92 -2.32 4.42
CA PHE A 179 7.20 -3.07 5.44
C PHE A 179 7.99 -3.17 6.74
N ILE A 180 7.28 -3.23 7.86
CA ILE A 180 7.88 -3.46 9.17
C ILE A 180 7.40 -4.80 9.71
N ASN A 181 8.32 -5.72 9.99
CA ASN A 181 7.98 -6.96 10.67
C ASN A 181 7.88 -6.69 12.18
N ALA A 182 6.79 -7.11 12.82
CA ALA A 182 6.67 -7.06 14.27
C ALA A 182 7.80 -7.87 14.92
N MET A 183 8.56 -7.23 15.82
CA MET A 183 9.69 -7.87 16.49
C MET A 183 9.18 -8.99 17.41
N GLN A 184 9.75 -10.19 17.22
CA GLN A 184 9.43 -11.36 18.02
C GLN A 184 10.40 -11.50 19.19
N GLY A 185 9.97 -12.16 20.27
CA GLY A 185 10.84 -12.44 21.43
C GLY A 185 11.14 -11.23 22.33
N LEU A 186 10.34 -10.16 22.24
CA LEU A 186 10.41 -9.05 23.18
C LEU A 186 10.02 -9.52 24.60
N LYS A 187 10.70 -8.99 25.62
CA LYS A 187 10.36 -9.25 27.04
C LYS A 187 8.97 -8.72 27.41
N SER A 188 8.53 -7.66 26.73
CA SER A 188 7.23 -7.04 26.91
C SER A 188 6.64 -6.71 25.53
N PRO A 189 5.31 -6.70 25.37
CA PRO A 189 4.68 -6.26 24.13
C PRO A 189 5.11 -4.84 23.75
N LEU A 190 5.00 -4.52 22.46
CA LEU A 190 5.18 -3.16 21.97
C LEU A 190 4.20 -2.20 22.65
N SER A 191 4.67 -1.01 23.03
CA SER A 191 3.80 0.02 23.60
C SER A 191 2.87 0.59 22.53
N ASN A 192 1.79 1.25 22.94
CA ASN A 192 0.91 1.97 22.00
C ASN A 192 1.65 3.05 21.20
N GLU A 193 2.71 3.63 21.75
CA GLU A 193 3.56 4.58 21.04
C GLU A 193 4.41 3.90 19.97
N ASP A 194 4.99 2.74 20.27
CA ASP A 194 5.73 1.94 19.29
C ASP A 194 4.82 1.50 18.14
N ILE A 195 3.61 1.02 18.47
CA ILE A 195 2.62 0.59 17.48
C ILE A 195 2.27 1.78 16.57
N ARG A 196 1.93 2.94 17.14
CA ARG A 196 1.64 4.15 16.33
C ARG A 196 2.82 4.53 15.44
N PHE A 197 4.05 4.48 15.95
CA PHE A 197 5.24 4.80 15.18
C PHE A 197 5.43 3.84 14.00
N PHE A 198 5.37 2.53 14.22
CA PHE A 198 5.55 1.55 13.15
C PHE A 198 4.39 1.56 12.15
N THR A 199 3.16 1.80 12.60
CA THR A 199 1.99 1.99 11.72
C THR A 199 2.12 3.23 10.83
N GLN A 200 2.80 4.29 11.27
CA GLN A 200 3.10 5.44 10.43
C GLN A 200 4.14 5.13 9.34
N LEU A 201 5.11 4.25 9.63
CA LEU A 201 6.08 3.81 8.62
C LEU A 201 5.47 2.83 7.62
N ASP A 202 4.71 1.85 8.12
CA ASP A 202 4.01 0.82 7.35
C ASP A 202 2.54 0.78 7.77
N ASN A 203 1.65 1.31 6.93
CA ASN A 203 0.21 1.33 7.21
C ASN A 203 -0.40 -0.08 7.31
N LEU A 204 0.33 -1.13 6.91
CA LEU A 204 -0.09 -2.52 7.00
C LEU A 204 0.53 -3.25 8.21
N PHE A 205 1.30 -2.55 9.05
CA PHE A 205 2.01 -3.11 10.21
C PHE A 205 1.10 -3.89 11.16
N GLU A 206 -0.16 -3.47 11.30
CA GLU A 206 -1.11 -4.13 12.18
C GLU A 206 -1.37 -5.60 11.80
N TYR A 207 -1.28 -5.96 10.53
CA TYR A 207 -1.42 -7.37 10.10
C TYR A 207 -0.24 -8.23 10.57
N ASP A 208 0.98 -7.69 10.56
CA ASP A 208 2.16 -8.35 11.11
C ASP A 208 2.12 -8.44 12.65
N LEU A 209 1.51 -7.45 13.31
CA LEU A 209 1.35 -7.42 14.76
C LEU A 209 0.31 -8.44 15.25
N ARG A 210 -0.88 -8.42 14.65
CA ARG A 210 -2.03 -9.26 15.07
C ARG A 210 -1.91 -10.71 14.58
N ASN A 211 -1.17 -10.95 13.49
CA ASN A 211 -1.17 -12.22 12.76
C ASN A 211 -2.58 -12.58 12.27
N ALA A 212 -2.79 -13.83 11.85
CA ALA A 212 -4.11 -14.33 11.46
C ALA A 212 -4.39 -15.71 12.05
N PRO A 213 -5.64 -16.03 12.43
CA PRO A 213 -6.02 -17.39 12.75
C PRO A 213 -5.83 -18.28 11.51
N ALA A 214 -5.28 -19.46 11.70
CA ALA A 214 -5.15 -20.41 10.61
C ALA A 214 -6.53 -20.92 10.18
N GLN A 215 -6.83 -20.88 8.89
CA GLN A 215 -8.09 -21.34 8.30
C GLN A 215 -7.76 -22.24 7.12
N TRP A 216 -7.84 -23.56 7.32
CA TRP A 216 -7.38 -24.53 6.31
C TRP A 216 -8.21 -24.46 5.04
N GLU A 217 -9.52 -24.23 5.17
CA GLU A 217 -10.49 -24.17 4.08
C GLU A 217 -10.25 -22.95 3.19
N ASN A 218 -9.82 -21.84 3.77
CA ASN A 218 -9.52 -20.57 3.08
C ASN A 218 -8.01 -20.41 2.75
N CYS A 219 -7.20 -21.46 2.91
CA CYS A 219 -5.76 -21.39 2.64
C CYS A 219 -5.44 -21.85 1.22
N SER A 220 -4.65 -21.09 0.47
CA SER A 220 -4.10 -21.55 -0.81
C SER A 220 -2.90 -22.50 -0.65
N GLY A 221 -2.29 -22.53 0.53
CA GLY A 221 -1.17 -23.40 0.87
C GLY A 221 -1.56 -24.89 0.89
N GLY A 222 -0.79 -25.71 0.20
CA GLY A 222 -1.08 -27.13 -0.03
C GLY A 222 -2.07 -27.38 -1.17
N ARG A 223 -2.49 -26.31 -1.87
CA ARG A 223 -3.35 -26.35 -3.06
C ARG A 223 -2.62 -25.67 -4.22
N SER A 224 -2.95 -24.41 -4.50
CA SER A 224 -2.31 -23.63 -5.57
C SER A 224 -0.97 -23.00 -5.16
N ALA A 225 -0.62 -23.01 -3.87
CA ALA A 225 0.67 -22.58 -3.35
C ALA A 225 1.31 -23.67 -2.47
N CYS A 226 2.64 -23.77 -2.46
CA CYS A 226 3.34 -24.66 -1.54
C CYS A 226 4.73 -24.15 -1.15
N PHE A 227 5.28 -24.73 -0.10
CA PHE A 227 6.66 -24.56 0.33
C PHE A 227 7.46 -25.83 0.04
N ILE A 228 8.63 -25.67 -0.56
CA ILE A 228 9.55 -26.74 -0.90
C ILE A 228 10.90 -26.47 -0.23
N ASP A 229 11.38 -27.42 0.55
CA ASP A 229 12.71 -27.36 1.15
C ASP A 229 13.80 -27.96 0.24
N TRP A 230 15.06 -27.87 0.66
CA TRP A 230 16.21 -28.39 -0.10
C TRP A 230 16.20 -29.90 -0.32
N LYS A 231 15.42 -30.68 0.45
CA LYS A 231 15.22 -32.12 0.23
C LYS A 231 14.13 -32.40 -0.81
N GLY A 232 13.39 -31.37 -1.19
CA GLY A 232 12.20 -31.43 -2.02
C GLY A 232 10.94 -31.73 -1.23
N ASP A 233 10.97 -31.76 0.11
CA ASP A 233 9.79 -32.02 0.90
C ASP A 233 8.81 -30.85 0.78
N ILE A 234 7.54 -31.17 0.52
CA ILE A 234 6.49 -30.20 0.24
C ILE A 234 5.62 -30.03 1.48
N PHE A 235 5.36 -28.77 1.83
CA PHE A 235 4.48 -28.34 2.91
C PHE A 235 3.52 -27.28 2.39
N ALA A 236 2.42 -27.03 3.11
CA ALA A 236 1.48 -25.98 2.75
C ALA A 236 2.12 -24.57 2.74
N CYS A 237 3.00 -24.29 3.71
CA CYS A 237 3.79 -23.06 3.79
C CYS A 237 5.01 -23.31 4.72
N PRO A 238 5.95 -22.36 4.87
CA PRO A 238 7.14 -22.55 5.70
C PRO A 238 6.87 -22.71 7.20
N ARG A 239 5.64 -22.42 7.66
CA ARG A 239 5.19 -22.62 9.05
C ARG A 239 4.45 -23.94 9.26
N SER A 240 3.95 -24.56 8.19
CA SER A 240 3.32 -25.88 8.30
C SER A 240 4.39 -26.91 8.62
N LYS A 241 4.11 -27.76 9.61
CA LYS A 241 4.99 -28.88 10.00
C LYS A 241 4.55 -30.20 9.36
N VAL A 242 3.52 -30.16 8.53
CA VAL A 242 2.90 -31.34 7.93
C VAL A 242 3.40 -31.48 6.49
N LYS A 243 4.15 -32.56 6.25
CA LYS A 243 4.64 -32.91 4.92
C LYS A 243 3.49 -33.51 4.11
N ILE A 244 3.22 -32.92 2.96
CA ILE A 244 2.11 -33.30 2.06
C ILE A 244 2.59 -33.90 0.74
N GLY A 245 3.91 -33.98 0.52
CA GLY A 245 4.49 -34.56 -0.69
C GLY A 245 6.01 -34.38 -0.78
N ASN A 246 6.58 -34.78 -1.92
CA ASN A 246 7.97 -34.47 -2.27
C ASN A 246 8.09 -34.19 -3.78
N LEU A 247 8.70 -33.06 -4.15
CA LEU A 247 8.83 -32.57 -5.54
C LEU A 247 9.42 -33.61 -6.48
N TYR A 248 10.30 -34.47 -5.97
CA TYR A 248 11.06 -35.42 -6.79
C TYR A 248 10.49 -36.83 -6.80
N ARG A 249 9.40 -37.09 -6.06
CA ARG A 249 8.85 -38.44 -5.87
C ARG A 249 7.33 -38.50 -6.03
N SER A 250 6.64 -37.38 -5.88
CA SER A 250 5.19 -37.33 -5.80
C SER A 250 4.60 -36.73 -7.07
N GLN A 251 3.58 -37.38 -7.63
CA GLN A 251 2.75 -36.81 -8.70
C GLN A 251 1.53 -36.06 -8.14
N LYS A 252 1.11 -36.41 -6.92
CA LYS A 252 0.00 -35.79 -6.20
C LYS A 252 0.43 -35.40 -4.78
N LEU A 253 -0.13 -34.29 -4.30
CA LEU A 253 -0.07 -33.82 -2.93
C LEU A 253 -1.19 -34.47 -2.12
N ASP A 254 -0.89 -34.80 -0.88
CA ASP A 254 -1.88 -35.29 0.07
C ASP A 254 -2.67 -34.12 0.68
N THR A 255 -3.80 -33.80 0.06
CA THR A 255 -4.69 -32.71 0.49
C THR A 255 -5.57 -33.10 1.68
N SER A 256 -5.56 -34.36 2.12
CA SER A 256 -6.26 -34.80 3.33
C SER A 256 -5.54 -34.34 4.61
N LEU A 257 -4.24 -34.06 4.51
CA LEU A 257 -3.40 -33.62 5.61
C LEU A 257 -3.53 -32.11 5.83
N SER A 258 -4.29 -31.72 6.85
CA SER A 258 -4.50 -30.32 7.21
C SER A 258 -3.32 -29.71 7.98
N CYS A 259 -3.22 -28.38 7.90
CA CYS A 259 -2.24 -27.62 8.69
C CYS A 259 -2.56 -27.72 10.20
N GLN A 260 -1.59 -28.14 11.01
CA GLN A 260 -1.73 -28.27 12.47
C GLN A 260 -1.52 -26.95 13.24
N ARG A 261 -1.24 -25.84 12.54
CA ARG A 261 -1.06 -24.53 13.17
C ARG A 261 -2.42 -23.93 13.53
N LYS A 262 -2.49 -23.25 14.68
CA LYS A 262 -3.66 -22.44 15.06
C LYS A 262 -3.55 -20.99 14.58
N VAL A 263 -2.34 -20.50 14.37
CA VAL A 263 -2.03 -19.11 13.99
C VAL A 263 -0.99 -19.08 12.87
N CYS A 264 -1.25 -18.26 11.87
CA CYS A 264 -0.30 -17.87 10.83
C CYS A 264 0.49 -16.64 11.30
N ASP A 265 1.70 -16.86 11.81
CA ASP A 265 2.51 -15.88 12.57
C ASP A 265 3.61 -15.17 11.75
N CYS A 266 3.48 -15.17 10.44
CA CYS A 266 4.37 -14.42 9.56
C CYS A 266 3.66 -14.11 8.24
N TYR A 267 4.16 -13.08 7.55
CA TYR A 267 3.62 -12.66 6.26
C TYR A 267 3.46 -13.80 5.28
N ILE A 268 4.50 -14.61 5.09
CA ILE A 268 4.46 -15.73 4.14
C ILE A 268 3.37 -16.75 4.51
N ALA A 269 3.03 -16.91 5.80
CA ALA A 269 1.97 -17.81 6.21
C ALA A 269 0.58 -17.20 6.00
N PHE A 270 0.31 -16.01 6.54
CA PHE A 270 -1.04 -15.42 6.47
C PHE A 270 -1.39 -14.89 5.07
N SER A 271 -0.40 -14.55 4.23
CA SER A 271 -0.62 -14.16 2.83
C SER A 271 -1.16 -15.30 1.94
N ASN A 272 -1.17 -16.54 2.44
CA ASN A 272 -1.82 -17.66 1.76
C ASN A 272 -3.33 -17.75 2.07
N LEU A 273 -3.85 -17.04 3.07
CA LEU A 273 -5.27 -17.01 3.41
C LEU A 273 -6.02 -16.14 2.38
N THR A 274 -6.85 -16.74 1.54
CA THR A 274 -7.47 -16.09 0.38
C THR A 274 -8.48 -15.01 0.76
N ASN A 275 -9.00 -15.04 1.99
CA ASN A 275 -9.90 -14.04 2.55
C ASN A 275 -9.16 -12.94 3.35
N HIS A 276 -7.82 -12.97 3.42
CA HIS A 276 -7.07 -11.96 4.14
C HIS A 276 -7.14 -10.59 3.41
N PRO A 277 -7.35 -9.46 4.12
CA PRO A 277 -7.48 -8.13 3.49
C PRO A 277 -6.34 -7.72 2.56
N LEU A 278 -5.14 -8.25 2.80
CA LEU A 278 -3.96 -8.02 1.96
C LEU A 278 -4.14 -8.39 0.49
N HIS A 279 -5.03 -9.33 0.15
CA HIS A 279 -5.32 -9.64 -1.25
C HIS A 279 -6.06 -8.50 -1.96
N SER A 280 -6.93 -7.76 -1.26
CA SER A 280 -7.59 -6.58 -1.81
C SER A 280 -6.61 -5.42 -1.99
N ILE A 281 -5.71 -5.25 -1.01
CA ILE A 281 -4.76 -4.13 -0.93
C ILE A 281 -3.57 -4.31 -1.89
N MET A 282 -2.94 -5.50 -1.90
CA MET A 282 -1.73 -5.78 -2.69
C MET A 282 -2.02 -6.52 -4.01
N GLY A 283 -3.25 -7.00 -4.23
CA GLY A 283 -3.63 -7.68 -5.47
C GLY A 283 -2.78 -8.92 -5.78
N LYS A 284 -2.33 -9.03 -7.03
CA LYS A 284 -1.44 -10.13 -7.47
C LYS A 284 -0.06 -10.10 -6.80
N GLY A 285 0.30 -8.94 -6.26
CA GLY A 285 1.54 -8.65 -5.58
C GLY A 285 1.72 -9.28 -4.19
N THR A 286 0.63 -9.77 -3.59
CA THR A 286 0.62 -10.36 -2.22
C THR A 286 1.63 -11.50 -2.07
N PHE A 287 1.88 -12.30 -3.11
CA PHE A 287 2.84 -13.41 -3.01
C PHE A 287 4.27 -12.95 -2.73
N TRP A 288 4.68 -11.81 -3.28
CA TRP A 288 6.03 -11.25 -3.14
C TRP A 288 6.12 -10.06 -2.19
N ARG A 289 5.02 -9.67 -1.53
CA ARG A 289 4.90 -8.42 -0.73
C ARG A 289 5.34 -7.16 -1.50
N ILE A 290 5.02 -7.13 -2.78
CA ILE A 290 5.23 -5.97 -3.66
C ILE A 290 3.85 -5.62 -4.21
N PRO A 291 3.20 -4.54 -3.77
CA PRO A 291 1.83 -4.22 -4.17
C PRO A 291 1.67 -4.19 -5.70
N ASP A 292 0.58 -4.79 -6.19
CA ASP A 292 0.09 -4.54 -7.53
C ASP A 292 -0.38 -3.08 -7.60
N LYS A 293 0.15 -2.32 -8.55
CA LYS A 293 -0.07 -0.87 -8.62
C LYS A 293 -1.06 -0.55 -9.74
N PRO A 294 -2.37 -0.43 -9.46
CA PRO A 294 -3.32 0.04 -10.46
C PRO A 294 -2.92 1.43 -10.97
N LEU A 295 -3.17 1.66 -12.26
CA LEU A 295 -2.94 2.95 -12.90
C LEU A 295 -3.99 3.94 -12.43
N ILE A 296 -3.54 5.10 -11.95
CA ILE A 296 -4.39 6.19 -11.51
C ILE A 296 -4.10 7.43 -12.36
N THR A 297 -5.12 7.97 -13.00
CA THR A 297 -5.07 9.13 -13.90
C THR A 297 -5.56 10.42 -13.28
N ALA A 298 -6.25 10.36 -12.14
CA ALA A 298 -6.57 11.52 -11.31
C ALA A 298 -6.72 11.13 -9.83
N VAL A 299 -6.35 12.05 -8.93
CA VAL A 299 -6.55 11.87 -7.49
C VAL A 299 -7.35 13.02 -6.91
N PHE A 300 -8.41 12.69 -6.17
CA PHE A 300 -9.22 13.65 -5.44
C PHE A 300 -9.02 13.49 -3.94
N PHE A 301 -8.70 14.58 -3.25
CA PHE A 301 -8.51 14.60 -1.81
C PHE A 301 -9.58 15.47 -1.14
N ASP A 302 -10.20 14.96 -0.08
CA ASP A 302 -10.69 15.87 0.96
C ASP A 302 -9.49 16.56 1.65
N VAL A 303 -9.76 17.66 2.37
CA VAL A 303 -8.71 18.45 3.03
C VAL A 303 -8.65 18.15 4.53
N ASP A 304 -9.77 18.28 5.23
CA ASP A 304 -9.82 18.39 6.69
C ASP A 304 -9.68 17.03 7.36
N GLY A 305 -8.50 16.75 7.92
CA GLY A 305 -8.19 15.45 8.53
C GLY A 305 -7.77 14.38 7.52
N THR A 306 -7.89 14.67 6.22
CA THR A 306 -7.34 13.85 5.13
C THR A 306 -5.92 14.30 4.76
N LEU A 307 -5.76 15.58 4.41
CA LEU A 307 -4.46 16.18 4.10
C LEU A 307 -3.84 16.91 5.30
N THR A 308 -4.64 17.21 6.33
CA THR A 308 -4.18 17.90 7.52
C THR A 308 -4.21 17.03 8.77
N ASP A 309 -3.27 17.27 9.68
CA ASP A 309 -3.26 16.73 11.03
C ASP A 309 -4.37 17.33 11.93
N ALA A 310 -4.38 16.94 13.21
CA ALA A 310 -5.32 17.43 14.22
C ALA A 310 -5.17 18.94 14.50
N GLN A 311 -4.02 19.54 14.17
CA GLN A 311 -3.76 20.98 14.29
C GLN A 311 -4.16 21.74 13.00
N GLY A 312 -4.63 21.03 11.98
CA GLY A 312 -5.05 21.59 10.71
C GLY A 312 -3.88 21.95 9.78
N LYS A 313 -2.68 21.42 10.03
CA LYS A 313 -1.48 21.61 9.18
C LYS A 313 -1.24 20.39 8.31
N VAL A 314 -0.65 20.59 7.13
CA VAL A 314 -0.22 19.47 6.27
C VAL A 314 1.11 18.94 6.79
N PRO A 315 1.21 17.66 7.17
CA PRO A 315 2.48 17.04 7.56
C PRO A 315 3.53 17.13 6.42
N GLU A 316 4.80 17.28 6.78
CA GLU A 316 5.89 17.44 5.79
C GLU A 316 6.02 16.24 4.85
N ASN A 317 5.88 15.01 5.37
CA ASN A 317 5.85 13.79 4.56
C ASN A 317 4.69 13.78 3.56
N TYR A 318 3.51 14.33 3.92
CA TYR A 318 2.38 14.44 3.01
C TYR A 318 2.67 15.48 1.92
N ALA A 319 3.22 16.64 2.30
CA ALA A 319 3.64 17.67 1.37
C ALA A 319 4.63 17.13 0.32
N ASN A 320 5.67 16.41 0.76
CA ASN A 320 6.69 15.83 -0.12
C ASN A 320 6.08 14.85 -1.14
N VAL A 321 5.14 14.01 -0.71
CA VAL A 321 4.47 13.06 -1.61
C VAL A 321 3.48 13.74 -2.55
N LEU A 322 2.80 14.82 -2.13
CA LEU A 322 1.97 15.62 -3.03
C LEU A 322 2.81 16.24 -4.16
N TYR A 323 4.01 16.75 -3.86
CA TYR A 323 4.94 17.22 -4.90
C TYR A 323 5.34 16.09 -5.85
N TYR A 324 5.69 14.92 -5.31
CA TYR A 324 6.04 13.74 -6.11
C TYR A 324 4.89 13.33 -7.04
N MET A 325 3.67 13.23 -6.53
CA MET A 325 2.49 12.81 -7.29
C MET A 325 2.12 13.83 -8.37
N ALA A 326 2.14 15.13 -8.06
CA ALA A 326 1.78 16.20 -8.98
C ALA A 326 2.67 16.27 -10.24
N GLN A 327 3.86 15.65 -10.22
CA GLN A 327 4.71 15.49 -11.41
C GLN A 327 4.19 14.48 -12.44
N SER A 328 3.16 13.70 -12.09
CA SER A 328 2.74 12.52 -12.85
C SER A 328 1.24 12.44 -13.02
N VAL A 329 0.47 12.84 -12.00
CA VAL A 329 -0.99 12.76 -11.98
C VAL A 329 -1.59 14.10 -11.54
N PRO A 330 -2.67 14.58 -12.17
CA PRO A 330 -3.37 15.77 -11.70
C PRO A 330 -4.07 15.50 -10.36
N LEU A 331 -3.87 16.44 -9.44
CA LEU A 331 -4.48 16.42 -8.11
C LEU A 331 -5.67 17.38 -8.06
N TYR A 332 -6.76 16.96 -7.45
CA TYR A 332 -7.97 17.75 -7.25
C TYR A 332 -8.41 17.75 -5.79
N LEU A 333 -9.12 18.80 -5.38
CA LEU A 333 -9.75 18.87 -4.06
C LEU A 333 -11.23 18.47 -4.16
N ALA A 334 -11.76 17.83 -3.12
CA ALA A 334 -13.17 17.52 -2.95
C ALA A 334 -13.58 17.85 -1.51
N THR A 335 -13.93 19.12 -1.27
CA THR A 335 -13.99 19.69 0.09
C THR A 335 -15.23 20.56 0.31
N SER A 336 -15.64 20.67 1.58
CA SER A 336 -16.66 21.62 2.03
C SER A 336 -16.13 23.06 2.15
N LEU A 337 -14.80 23.23 2.10
CA LEU A 337 -14.15 24.54 2.18
C LEU A 337 -14.42 25.38 0.92
N SER A 338 -14.45 26.70 1.08
CA SER A 338 -14.33 27.63 -0.05
C SER A 338 -12.91 27.59 -0.62
N VAL A 339 -12.72 28.16 -1.81
CA VAL A 339 -11.39 28.23 -2.45
C VAL A 339 -10.40 28.98 -1.56
N GLU A 340 -10.79 30.09 -0.96
CA GLU A 340 -9.94 30.89 -0.08
C GLU A 340 -9.62 30.16 1.23
N GLN A 341 -10.55 29.36 1.75
CA GLN A 341 -10.35 28.55 2.95
C GLN A 341 -9.36 27.42 2.68
N ALA A 342 -9.56 26.67 1.59
CA ALA A 342 -8.66 25.60 1.17
C ALA A 342 -7.25 26.15 0.90
N ARG A 343 -7.13 27.28 0.19
CA ARG A 343 -5.85 27.95 -0.08
C ARG A 343 -5.15 28.41 1.20
N ARG A 344 -5.88 28.96 2.17
CA ARG A 344 -5.32 29.35 3.48
C ARG A 344 -4.80 28.15 4.26
N LYS A 345 -5.53 27.04 4.23
CA LYS A 345 -5.19 25.83 4.97
C LYS A 345 -3.99 25.08 4.37
N LEU A 346 -3.94 24.94 3.05
CA LEU A 346 -2.82 24.28 2.36
C LEU A 346 -1.60 25.22 2.19
N GLY A 347 -1.81 26.52 2.25
CA GLY A 347 -0.82 27.51 1.84
C GLY A 347 -0.71 27.62 0.32
N LYS A 348 -0.13 28.73 -0.17
CA LYS A 348 -0.07 29.05 -1.61
C LYS A 348 0.68 27.98 -2.41
N THR A 349 1.78 27.48 -1.87
CA THR A 349 2.66 26.53 -2.58
C THR A 349 1.98 25.18 -2.79
N LEU A 350 1.49 24.52 -1.73
CA LEU A 350 0.79 23.23 -1.88
C LEU A 350 -0.52 23.36 -2.64
N PHE A 351 -1.29 24.43 -2.43
CA PHE A 351 -2.52 24.67 -3.17
C PHE A 351 -2.29 24.73 -4.69
N SER A 352 -1.14 25.24 -5.14
CA SER A 352 -0.79 25.33 -6.57
C SER A 352 -0.53 23.98 -7.24
N LEU A 353 -0.36 22.89 -6.47
CA LEU A 353 -0.25 21.53 -7.00
C LEU A 353 -1.59 21.00 -7.52
N PHE A 354 -2.71 21.55 -7.05
CA PHE A 354 -4.05 21.10 -7.41
C PHE A 354 -4.55 21.83 -8.66
N LYS A 355 -5.08 21.07 -9.63
CA LYS A 355 -5.63 21.57 -10.90
C LYS A 355 -7.08 22.06 -10.79
N GLY A 356 -7.59 22.16 -9.57
CA GLY A 356 -8.95 22.57 -9.25
C GLY A 356 -9.59 21.64 -8.23
N GLY A 357 -10.90 21.50 -8.29
CA GLY A 357 -11.67 20.65 -7.39
C GLY A 357 -13.15 21.01 -7.31
N ALA A 358 -13.87 20.21 -6.53
CA ALA A 358 -15.19 20.52 -6.03
C ALA A 358 -15.06 21.20 -4.66
N PHE A 359 -15.38 22.50 -4.61
CA PHE A 359 -15.35 23.34 -3.42
C PHE A 359 -16.77 23.60 -2.90
N ALA A 360 -16.88 23.94 -1.62
CA ALA A 360 -18.16 24.17 -0.95
C ALA A 360 -19.16 23.02 -1.22
N ASP A 361 -18.70 21.79 -1.03
CA ASP A 361 -19.47 20.58 -1.29
C ASP A 361 -20.02 20.52 -2.72
N GLY A 362 -19.28 21.06 -3.70
CA GLY A 362 -19.70 21.09 -5.11
C GLY A 362 -20.53 22.31 -5.51
N GLY A 363 -20.65 23.32 -4.64
CA GLY A 363 -21.22 24.63 -5.00
C GLY A 363 -20.36 25.38 -6.03
N LEU A 364 -19.04 25.17 -6.03
CA LEU A 364 -18.14 25.66 -7.07
C LEU A 364 -17.23 24.53 -7.56
N LEU A 365 -17.22 24.30 -8.86
CA LEU A 365 -16.28 23.39 -9.52
C LEU A 365 -15.26 24.22 -10.29
N LEU A 366 -13.98 23.95 -10.06
CA LEU A 366 -12.88 24.51 -10.84
C LEU A 366 -12.10 23.35 -11.46
N TYR A 367 -11.78 23.42 -12.75
CA TYR A 367 -11.00 22.39 -13.43
C TYR A 367 -10.48 22.91 -14.76
N ASP A 368 -9.19 22.75 -15.01
CA ASP A 368 -8.53 23.02 -16.30
C ASP A 368 -8.88 24.38 -16.93
N GLY A 369 -8.83 25.44 -16.10
CA GLY A 369 -9.17 26.82 -16.50
C GLY A 369 -10.67 27.10 -16.68
N ARG A 370 -11.53 26.09 -16.51
CA ARG A 370 -12.99 26.21 -16.55
C ARG A 370 -13.57 26.25 -15.16
N ASN A 371 -14.78 26.78 -15.05
CA ASN A 371 -15.55 26.79 -13.82
C ASN A 371 -17.01 26.37 -14.05
N ARG A 372 -17.66 25.91 -12.97
CA ARG A 372 -19.11 25.79 -12.88
C ARG A 372 -19.52 26.23 -11.48
N CYS A 373 -20.27 27.32 -11.41
CA CYS A 373 -20.75 27.90 -10.16
C CYS A 373 -22.24 27.64 -9.99
N LEU A 374 -22.64 27.07 -8.85
CA LEU A 374 -24.04 26.97 -8.44
C LEU A 374 -24.34 28.10 -7.47
N SER A 375 -24.94 29.18 -7.99
CA SER A 375 -25.21 30.38 -7.20
C SER A 375 -26.24 30.09 -6.09
N VAL A 376 -26.02 30.69 -4.94
CA VAL A 376 -26.97 30.79 -3.83
C VAL A 376 -27.56 32.20 -3.89
N GLU A 377 -28.88 32.30 -3.89
CA GLU A 377 -29.54 33.61 -3.87
C GLU A 377 -29.21 34.35 -2.56
N LEU A 378 -29.34 35.68 -2.61
CA LEU A 378 -29.19 36.53 -1.42
C LEU A 378 -30.10 36.01 -0.30
N LEU A 379 -29.63 36.12 0.94
CA LEU A 379 -30.36 35.72 2.13
C LEU A 379 -30.88 36.95 2.89
N PRO A 380 -31.85 37.72 2.33
CA PRO A 380 -32.32 38.96 2.93
C PRO A 380 -32.94 38.72 4.32
N ASP A 381 -33.62 37.58 4.50
CA ASP A 381 -34.30 37.22 5.76
C ASP A 381 -33.36 36.96 6.93
N VAL A 382 -32.05 36.84 6.70
CA VAL A 382 -31.02 36.62 7.74
C VAL A 382 -30.14 37.87 7.90
N ASN A 383 -30.33 38.87 7.05
CA ASN A 383 -29.50 40.07 7.00
C ASN A 383 -29.95 41.07 8.08
N GLY A 384 -29.05 41.51 8.96
CA GLY A 384 -29.35 42.43 10.08
C GLY A 384 -29.50 41.77 11.46
N GLU A 385 -29.39 40.45 11.51
CA GLU A 385 -29.33 39.66 12.74
C GLU A 385 -27.91 39.66 13.36
N SER A 386 -27.75 39.34 14.66
CA SER A 386 -26.46 39.17 15.37
C SER A 386 -25.59 38.00 14.86
N ALA A 387 -25.56 37.81 13.54
CA ALA A 387 -24.85 36.79 12.81
C ALA A 387 -23.76 37.43 11.96
N LYS A 388 -22.52 36.97 12.10
CA LYS A 388 -21.45 37.35 11.17
C LYS A 388 -21.58 36.50 9.91
N ILE A 389 -22.11 37.10 8.83
CA ILE A 389 -22.29 36.44 7.54
C ILE A 389 -21.10 36.72 6.63
N THR A 390 -20.54 35.68 6.03
CA THR A 390 -19.52 35.75 4.98
C THR A 390 -20.06 35.11 3.71
N ALA A 391 -20.16 35.90 2.64
CA ALA A 391 -20.45 35.41 1.30
C ALA A 391 -19.14 35.02 0.61
N HIS A 392 -19.06 33.81 0.09
CA HIS A 392 -17.95 33.36 -0.74
C HIS A 392 -18.42 33.40 -2.20
N SER A 393 -17.74 34.18 -3.01
CA SER A 393 -18.10 34.41 -4.41
C SER A 393 -16.96 34.06 -5.35
N TYR A 394 -17.33 33.73 -6.59
CA TYR A 394 -16.41 33.52 -7.70
C TYR A 394 -17.01 34.18 -8.93
N GLU A 395 -16.21 35.03 -9.60
CA GLU A 395 -16.66 35.80 -10.78
C GLU A 395 -18.01 36.53 -10.56
N GLY A 396 -18.20 37.11 -9.36
CA GLY A 396 -19.41 37.86 -8.99
C GLY A 396 -20.60 37.01 -8.53
N GLN A 397 -20.54 35.69 -8.63
CA GLN A 397 -21.61 34.79 -8.18
C GLN A 397 -21.30 34.21 -6.79
N VAL A 398 -22.24 34.31 -5.85
CA VAL A 398 -22.08 33.74 -4.50
C VAL A 398 -22.43 32.26 -4.53
N TYR A 399 -21.51 31.38 -4.17
CA TYR A 399 -21.74 29.92 -4.18
C TYR A 399 -21.85 29.31 -2.79
N LYS A 400 -21.48 30.06 -1.75
CA LYS A 400 -21.52 29.62 -0.35
C LYS A 400 -21.73 30.79 0.59
N TYR A 401 -22.58 30.60 1.59
CA TYR A 401 -22.62 31.46 2.77
C TYR A 401 -22.07 30.72 3.99
N SER A 402 -21.33 31.43 4.83
CA SER A 402 -20.88 30.98 6.15
C SER A 402 -21.37 31.98 7.19
N MET A 403 -22.18 31.52 8.14
CA MET A 403 -22.81 32.36 9.16
C MET A 403 -22.38 31.90 10.55
N LEU A 404 -21.72 32.77 11.30
CA LEU A 404 -21.41 32.53 12.70
C LEU A 404 -22.53 33.11 13.56
N VAL A 405 -23.28 32.24 14.23
CA VAL A 405 -24.40 32.60 15.10
C VAL A 405 -24.13 31.99 16.46
N TYR A 406 -23.80 32.80 17.46
CA TYR A 406 -23.40 32.31 18.79
C TYR A 406 -24.61 31.98 19.66
N GLU A 407 -25.65 32.79 19.60
CA GLU A 407 -26.88 32.60 20.37
C GLU A 407 -27.67 31.39 19.90
N LYS A 408 -28.04 30.51 20.84
CA LYS A 408 -28.67 29.22 20.53
C LYS A 408 -30.05 29.39 19.90
N GLU A 409 -30.92 30.19 20.49
CA GLU A 409 -32.29 30.40 20.03
C GLU A 409 -32.33 31.03 18.64
N GLN A 410 -31.52 32.06 18.44
CA GLN A 410 -31.37 32.71 17.13
C GLN A 410 -30.88 31.73 16.06
N ARG A 411 -29.89 30.91 16.40
CA ARG A 411 -29.34 29.89 15.51
C ARG A 411 -30.39 28.85 15.11
N GLU A 412 -31.21 28.40 16.05
CA GLU A 412 -32.32 27.47 15.78
C GLU A 412 -33.37 28.10 14.86
N ASN A 413 -33.69 29.38 15.06
CA ASN A 413 -34.61 30.13 14.20
C ASN A 413 -34.04 30.27 12.76
N ILE A 414 -32.78 30.70 12.61
CA ILE A 414 -32.11 30.79 11.31
C ILE A 414 -32.09 29.42 10.61
N LEU A 415 -31.74 28.34 11.34
CA LEU A 415 -31.71 26.99 10.78
C LEU A 415 -33.08 26.55 10.26
N SER A 416 -34.16 26.84 11.00
CA SER A 416 -35.53 26.51 10.59
C SER A 416 -35.90 27.20 9.28
N ARG A 417 -35.68 28.52 9.17
CA ARG A 417 -35.95 29.30 7.95
C ARG A 417 -35.11 28.84 6.76
N LEU A 418 -33.83 28.57 6.95
CA LEU A 418 -32.94 28.12 5.88
C LEU A 418 -33.30 26.72 5.38
N LYS A 419 -33.71 25.81 6.27
CA LYS A 419 -34.15 24.45 5.90
C LYS A 419 -35.48 24.44 5.14
N ALA A 420 -36.31 25.48 5.27
CA ALA A 420 -37.53 25.64 4.48
C ALA A 420 -37.27 26.11 3.03
N LYS A 421 -36.05 26.55 2.73
CA LYS A 421 -35.64 27.01 1.40
C LYS A 421 -34.96 25.89 0.60
N PRO A 422 -34.87 26.00 -0.73
CA PRO A 422 -34.23 25.01 -1.60
C PRO A 422 -32.69 25.07 -1.52
N TYR A 423 -32.15 24.94 -0.31
CA TYR A 423 -30.73 24.95 -0.03
C TYR A 423 -30.29 23.69 0.70
N GLN A 424 -29.00 23.39 0.58
CA GLN A 424 -28.35 22.49 1.53
C GLN A 424 -27.76 23.31 2.67
N VAL A 425 -28.10 22.92 3.89
CA VAL A 425 -27.70 23.60 5.11
C VAL A 425 -26.87 22.65 5.96
N PHE A 426 -25.59 22.97 6.13
CA PHE A 426 -24.70 22.25 7.03
C PHE A 426 -24.56 23.02 8.34
N TYR A 427 -24.57 22.29 9.44
CA TYR A 427 -24.56 22.89 10.77
C TYR A 427 -23.48 22.24 11.65
N LYS A 428 -22.56 23.07 12.16
CA LYS A 428 -21.60 22.71 13.20
C LYS A 428 -21.44 23.93 14.11
N PRO A 429 -22.09 23.98 15.29
CA PRO A 429 -22.15 25.20 16.08
C PRO A 429 -20.76 25.77 16.39
N PRO A 430 -20.57 27.10 16.28
CA PRO A 430 -21.58 28.12 15.97
C PRO A 430 -21.81 28.41 14.49
N LEU A 431 -21.24 27.61 13.59
CA LEU A 431 -21.26 27.84 12.15
C LEU A 431 -22.45 27.16 11.46
N ILE A 432 -23.18 27.95 10.68
CA ILE A 432 -24.14 27.48 9.66
C ILE A 432 -23.52 27.74 8.28
N THR A 433 -23.55 26.74 7.41
CA THR A 433 -23.11 26.86 6.02
C THR A 433 -24.28 26.57 5.09
N VAL A 434 -24.44 27.40 4.06
CA VAL A 434 -25.50 27.27 3.06
C VAL A 434 -24.89 27.20 1.68
N VAL A 435 -25.31 26.20 0.90
CA VAL A 435 -24.95 26.00 -0.50
C VAL A 435 -26.20 25.64 -1.32
N HIS A 436 -26.08 25.68 -2.64
CA HIS A 436 -27.19 25.36 -3.54
C HIS A 436 -27.70 23.92 -3.32
N LYS A 437 -29.03 23.67 -3.43
CA LYS A 437 -29.63 22.33 -3.22
C LYS A 437 -29.02 21.21 -4.07
N GLU A 438 -28.45 21.55 -5.23
CA GLU A 438 -27.85 20.56 -6.14
C GLU A 438 -26.37 20.30 -5.89
N ALA A 439 -25.73 21.08 -5.01
CA ALA A 439 -24.34 20.88 -4.63
C ALA A 439 -24.14 19.44 -4.10
N GLY A 440 -23.02 18.83 -4.40
CA GLY A 440 -22.59 17.61 -3.72
C GLY A 440 -21.17 17.26 -4.13
N LYS A 441 -20.32 16.85 -3.18
CA LYS A 441 -18.95 16.41 -3.48
C LYS A 441 -18.95 15.33 -4.58
N LYS A 442 -19.78 14.30 -4.43
CA LYS A 442 -19.95 13.22 -5.42
C LYS A 442 -20.30 13.76 -6.80
N LYS A 443 -21.33 14.60 -6.90
CA LYS A 443 -21.77 15.19 -8.17
C LYS A 443 -20.66 16.04 -8.82
N GLY A 444 -19.95 16.82 -8.00
CA GLY A 444 -18.82 17.64 -8.44
C GLY A 444 -17.66 16.81 -8.98
N VAL A 445 -17.22 15.80 -8.23
CA VAL A 445 -16.15 14.88 -8.65
C VAL A 445 -16.53 14.16 -9.94
N LEU A 446 -17.73 13.56 -10.01
CA LEU A 446 -18.20 12.86 -11.21
C LEU A 446 -18.34 13.78 -12.42
N HIS A 447 -18.75 15.04 -12.22
CA HIS A 447 -18.78 16.04 -13.29
C HIS A 447 -17.37 16.31 -13.82
N ILE A 448 -16.38 16.53 -12.94
CA ILE A 448 -14.99 16.76 -13.32
C ILE A 448 -14.45 15.55 -14.08
N CYS A 449 -14.62 14.33 -13.55
CA CYS A 449 -14.19 13.10 -14.22
C CYS A 449 -14.82 12.96 -15.61
N LYS A 450 -16.12 13.24 -15.74
CA LYS A 450 -16.82 13.17 -17.03
C LYS A 450 -16.28 14.19 -18.03
N VAL A 451 -16.12 15.45 -17.62
CA VAL A 451 -15.69 16.52 -18.55
C VAL A 451 -14.24 16.39 -18.97
N LEU A 452 -13.38 15.88 -18.08
CA LEU A 452 -11.97 15.65 -18.36
C LEU A 452 -11.66 14.23 -18.87
N ALA A 453 -12.70 13.43 -19.11
CA ALA A 453 -12.59 12.05 -19.59
C ALA A 453 -11.69 11.15 -18.72
N PHE A 454 -11.70 11.36 -17.39
CA PHE A 454 -11.04 10.43 -16.47
C PHE A 454 -11.89 9.15 -16.32
N PRO A 455 -11.35 7.96 -16.67
CA PRO A 455 -12.04 6.71 -16.43
C PRO A 455 -12.18 6.47 -14.93
N LEU A 456 -13.40 6.20 -14.44
CA LEU A 456 -13.65 6.09 -13.00
C LEU A 456 -12.85 4.95 -12.36
N GLU A 457 -12.53 3.90 -13.11
CA GLU A 457 -11.67 2.80 -12.71
C GLU A 457 -10.19 3.18 -12.55
N GLN A 458 -9.81 4.39 -12.94
CA GLN A 458 -8.46 4.96 -12.78
C GLN A 458 -8.48 6.24 -11.92
N VAL A 459 -9.57 6.50 -11.20
CA VAL A 459 -9.69 7.63 -10.28
C VAL A 459 -9.53 7.15 -8.84
N LEU A 460 -8.62 7.79 -8.10
CA LEU A 460 -8.44 7.57 -6.66
C LEU A 460 -9.13 8.69 -5.88
N ILE A 461 -9.98 8.33 -4.91
CA ILE A 461 -10.59 9.30 -3.99
C ILE A 461 -10.14 9.00 -2.56
N VAL A 462 -9.60 10.02 -1.90
CA VAL A 462 -9.05 9.94 -0.54
C VAL A 462 -9.87 10.83 0.39
N GLY A 463 -10.33 10.26 1.51
CA GLY A 463 -11.15 10.95 2.51
C GLY A 463 -10.94 10.40 3.91
N ASN A 464 -11.60 11.00 4.91
CA ASN A 464 -11.46 10.62 6.31
C ASN A 464 -12.78 10.50 7.09
N SER A 465 -13.89 10.99 6.55
CA SER A 465 -15.18 11.03 7.24
C SER A 465 -16.26 10.24 6.51
N GLN A 466 -17.32 9.86 7.22
CA GLN A 466 -18.51 9.24 6.62
C GLN A 466 -19.16 10.12 5.55
N LYS A 467 -19.00 11.46 5.62
CA LYS A 467 -19.50 12.39 4.60
C LYS A 467 -18.80 12.22 3.25
N ASP A 468 -17.58 11.69 3.24
CA ASP A 468 -16.82 11.43 2.02
C ASP A 468 -17.23 10.11 1.36
N TRP A 469 -17.92 9.22 2.08
CA TRP A 469 -18.29 7.89 1.57
C TRP A 469 -19.13 7.97 0.29
N GLU A 470 -20.02 8.96 0.18
CA GLU A 470 -20.89 9.09 -1.00
C GLU A 470 -20.07 9.30 -2.30
N MET A 471 -18.96 10.05 -2.22
CA MET A 471 -18.04 10.22 -3.36
C MET A 471 -17.09 9.04 -3.49
N MET A 472 -16.57 8.50 -2.38
CA MET A 472 -15.60 7.41 -2.39
C MET A 472 -16.20 6.11 -2.94
N SER A 473 -17.46 5.81 -2.61
CA SER A 473 -18.19 4.64 -3.13
C SER A 473 -18.51 4.73 -4.63
N ALA A 474 -18.29 5.89 -5.26
CA ALA A 474 -18.52 6.07 -6.70
C ALA A 474 -17.35 5.57 -7.57
N VAL A 475 -16.23 5.17 -6.97
CA VAL A 475 -15.03 4.67 -7.67
C VAL A 475 -14.53 3.37 -7.03
N PRO A 476 -13.86 2.49 -7.79
CA PRO A 476 -13.30 1.25 -7.25
C PRO A 476 -12.01 1.48 -6.44
N HIS A 477 -11.39 2.66 -6.51
CA HIS A 477 -10.21 3.02 -5.73
C HIS A 477 -10.56 4.10 -4.69
N SER A 478 -11.19 3.65 -3.61
CA SER A 478 -11.50 4.47 -2.43
C SER A 478 -10.45 4.25 -1.33
N CYS A 479 -9.90 5.33 -0.79
CA CYS A 479 -8.88 5.28 0.25
C CYS A 479 -9.27 6.10 1.48
N ALA A 480 -9.43 5.42 2.61
CA ALA A 480 -9.53 6.06 3.92
C ALA A 480 -8.12 6.33 4.46
N VAL A 481 -7.89 7.48 5.10
CA VAL A 481 -6.65 7.69 5.86
C VAL A 481 -6.66 6.89 7.16
N MET A 482 -5.50 6.60 7.76
CA MET A 482 -5.40 5.66 8.89
C MET A 482 -6.19 6.10 10.14
N ASN A 483 -6.38 7.40 10.33
CA ASN A 483 -7.11 8.00 11.45
C ASN A 483 -8.58 8.36 11.08
N SER A 484 -9.12 7.77 10.02
CA SER A 484 -10.51 7.99 9.60
C SER A 484 -11.52 7.44 10.60
N GLU A 485 -12.77 7.86 10.45
CA GLU A 485 -13.89 7.25 11.17
C GLU A 485 -13.98 5.73 10.89
N PRO A 486 -14.30 4.88 11.90
CA PRO A 486 -14.30 3.42 11.74
C PRO A 486 -15.11 2.92 10.55
N PHE A 487 -16.30 3.52 10.34
CA PHE A 487 -17.15 3.24 9.19
C PHE A 487 -16.38 3.32 7.86
N LEU A 488 -15.56 4.36 7.68
CA LEU A 488 -14.82 4.54 6.44
C LEU A 488 -13.70 3.51 6.29
N THR A 489 -13.00 3.17 7.38
CA THR A 489 -11.93 2.16 7.35
C THR A 489 -12.42 0.74 7.06
N GLU A 490 -13.68 0.45 7.38
CA GLU A 490 -14.31 -0.87 7.12
C GLU A 490 -14.87 -0.99 5.69
N HIS A 491 -15.24 0.13 5.06
CA HIS A 491 -15.92 0.15 3.76
C HIS A 491 -15.02 0.60 2.60
N ALA A 492 -14.02 1.44 2.86
CA ALA A 492 -13.05 1.84 1.85
C ALA A 492 -12.21 0.64 1.41
N ARG A 493 -11.81 0.62 0.14
CA ARG A 493 -10.98 -0.47 -0.38
C ARG A 493 -9.57 -0.45 0.23
N TYR A 494 -9.04 0.74 0.45
CA TYR A 494 -7.71 0.95 1.01
C TYR A 494 -7.81 1.77 2.29
N THR A 495 -6.95 1.46 3.25
CA THR A 495 -6.70 2.30 4.43
C THR A 495 -5.22 2.66 4.43
N LEU A 496 -4.90 3.82 3.86
CA LEU A 496 -3.53 4.30 3.63
C LEU A 496 -3.47 5.81 3.85
N ASN A 497 -2.37 6.27 4.44
CA ASN A 497 -2.07 7.70 4.50
C ASN A 497 -1.58 8.22 3.12
N PRO A 498 -1.78 9.52 2.82
CA PRO A 498 -1.33 10.14 1.58
C PRO A 498 0.13 9.85 1.22
N ASP A 499 1.04 9.82 2.20
CA ASP A 499 2.47 9.59 1.96
C ASP A 499 2.82 8.13 1.62
N ARG A 500 1.84 7.23 1.60
CA ARG A 500 2.03 5.82 1.20
C ARG A 500 1.38 5.50 -0.14
N LEU A 501 0.56 6.38 -0.70
CA LEU A 501 -0.13 6.14 -1.97
C LEU A 501 0.81 5.71 -3.12
N PRO A 502 1.99 6.33 -3.34
CA PRO A 502 2.86 5.92 -4.45
C PRO A 502 3.37 4.48 -4.38
N ALA A 503 3.39 3.88 -3.19
CA ALA A 503 3.79 2.48 -3.03
C ALA A 503 2.70 1.49 -3.49
N PHE A 504 1.44 1.96 -3.59
CA PHE A 504 0.26 1.14 -3.91
C PHE A 504 -0.41 1.53 -5.23
N PHE A 505 -0.05 2.66 -5.83
CA PHE A 505 -0.62 3.16 -7.08
C PHE A 505 0.49 3.60 -8.03
N ARG A 506 0.27 3.42 -9.33
CA ARG A 506 1.15 3.98 -10.37
C ARG A 506 0.47 5.18 -11.01
N PHE A 507 1.25 6.23 -11.23
CA PHE A 507 0.76 7.54 -11.70
C PHE A 507 1.30 7.92 -13.09
N ARG A 508 1.99 6.99 -13.75
CA ARG A 508 2.47 7.10 -15.14
C ARG A 508 2.15 5.78 -15.84
N GLU A 509 1.88 5.86 -17.13
CA GLU A 509 1.66 4.67 -17.96
C GLU A 509 2.90 3.80 -18.09
#